data_AF-D2RH13-F1
#
_entry.id   AF-D2RH13-F1
#
_cell.length_a   1.000
_cell.length_b   1.000
_cell.length_c   1.000
_cell.angle_alpha   90.00
_cell.angle_beta   90.00
_cell.angle_gamma   90.00
#
_symmetry.space_group_name_H-M   'P 1'
#
loop_
_entity.id
_entity.type
_entity.pdbx_description
1 polymer ?
#
loop_
_entity_poly.entity_id
_entity_poly.type
_entity_poly.pdbx_seq_one_letter_code
_entity_poly.pdbx_strand_id
1 'polypeptide(L)' 'MAKAIIGVPINAKTGYILNRFLKNQEEIQKAFNGEIETVFATEDVLFAQKLKKVLKNYKINSNVITFKPNRPKDAKDRI' A
#
# COMPACT_ATOMS: atom_id res chain seq x y z
N MET A 1 -10.91 -3.60 22.21
CA MET A 1 -11.10 -3.63 20.75
C MET A 1 -9.81 -4.10 20.11
N ALA A 2 -9.87 -4.99 19.12
CA ALA A 2 -8.67 -5.47 18.42
C ALA A 2 -8.23 -4.44 17.36
N LYS A 3 -6.91 -4.28 17.19
CA LYS A 3 -6.30 -3.42 16.17
C LYS A 3 -5.37 -4.25 15.30
N ALA A 4 -5.45 -4.08 13.99
CA ALA A 4 -4.58 -4.77 13.03
C ALA A 4 -4.02 -3.81 11.98
N ILE A 5 -2.81 -4.11 11.50
CA ILE A 5 -2.12 -3.34 10.45
C ILE A 5 -1.78 -4.30 9.31
N ILE A 6 -2.14 -3.91 8.08
CA ILE A 6 -1.83 -4.67 6.86
C ILE A 6 -0.77 -3.88 6.10
N GLY A 7 0.48 -4.35 6.14
CA GLY A 7 1.60 -3.75 5.41
C GLY A 7 1.74 -4.31 3.99
N VAL A 8 1.84 -3.43 2.99
CA VAL A 8 1.90 -3.82 1.58
C VAL A 8 3.05 -3.08 0.86
N PRO A 9 4.13 -3.78 0.48
CA PRO A 9 5.10 -3.21 -0.44
C PRO A 9 4.48 -3.12 -1.83
N ILE A 10 4.60 -1.96 -2.47
CA ILE A 10 4.03 -1.74 -3.80
C ILE A 10 4.93 -0.84 -4.65
N ASN A 11 4.97 -1.11 -5.95
CA ASN A 11 5.61 -0.26 -6.93
C ASN A 11 4.68 -0.07 -8.16
N ALA A 12 5.06 0.83 -9.06
CA ALA A 12 4.28 1.13 -10.26
C ALA A 12 4.10 -0.10 -11.17
N LYS A 13 5.10 -1.01 -11.23
CA LYS A 13 5.05 -2.23 -12.07
C LYS A 13 3.94 -3.18 -11.62
N THR A 14 3.66 -3.23 -10.32
CA THR A 14 2.55 -4.02 -9.75
C THR A 14 1.24 -3.25 -9.66
N GLY A 15 1.12 -2.06 -10.26
CA GLY A 15 -0.10 -1.24 -10.19
C GLY A 15 -1.35 -1.90 -10.76
N TYR A 16 -1.20 -2.90 -11.65
CA TYR A 16 -2.34 -3.58 -12.29
C TYR A 16 -3.21 -4.39 -11.31
N ILE A 17 -2.65 -4.87 -10.18
CA ILE A 17 -3.42 -5.58 -9.15
C ILE A 17 -4.12 -4.63 -8.17
N LEU A 18 -3.80 -3.34 -8.20
CA LEU A 18 -4.20 -2.38 -7.16
C LEU A 18 -5.72 -2.31 -7.01
N ASN A 19 -6.47 -2.24 -8.12
CA ASN A 19 -7.93 -2.14 -8.06
C ASN A 19 -8.58 -3.34 -7.37
N ARG A 20 -8.12 -4.56 -7.69
CA ARG A 20 -8.65 -5.79 -7.05
C ARG A 20 -8.24 -5.84 -5.58
N PHE A 21 -6.99 -5.48 -5.29
CA PHE A 21 -6.49 -5.44 -3.92
C PHE A 21 -7.31 -4.47 -3.05
N LEU A 22 -7.57 -3.25 -3.53
CA LEU A 22 -8.33 -2.24 -2.79
C LEU A 22 -9.77 -2.67 -2.50
N LYS A 23 -10.45 -3.31 -3.46
CA LYS A 23 -11.78 -3.89 -3.23
C LYS A 23 -11.76 -4.95 -2.14
N ASN A 24 -10.78 -5.84 -2.17
CA ASN A 24 -10.62 -6.85 -1.12
C ASN A 24 -10.37 -6.20 0.25
N GLN A 25 -9.57 -5.13 0.31
CA GLN A 25 -9.34 -4.41 1.57
C GLN A 25 -10.62 -3.76 2.10
N GLU A 26 -11.49 -3.22 1.25
CA GLU A 26 -12.81 -2.71 1.69
C GLU A 26 -13.65 -3.81 2.32
N GLU A 27 -13.70 -5.00 1.73
CA GLU A 27 -14.45 -6.15 2.26
C GLU A 27 -13.87 -6.62 3.59
N ILE A 28 -12.54 -6.75 3.69
CA ILE A 28 -11.84 -7.15 4.92
C ILE A 28 -12.11 -6.16 6.04
N GLN A 29 -11.95 -4.86 5.77
CA GLN A 29 -12.14 -3.82 6.79
C GLN A 29 -13.61 -3.72 7.25
N LYS A 30 -14.58 -3.98 6.38
CA LYS A 30 -16.01 -4.03 6.75
C LYS A 30 -16.36 -5.25 7.60
N ALA A 31 -15.73 -6.39 7.35
CA ALA A 31 -16.01 -7.64 8.05
C ALA A 31 -15.30 -7.73 9.41
N PHE A 32 -14.23 -6.96 9.62
CA PHE A 32 -13.44 -7.02 10.84
C PHE A 32 -14.10 -6.24 11.98
N ASN A 33 -14.31 -6.90 13.11
CA ASN A 33 -14.87 -6.27 14.31
C ASN A 33 -13.78 -5.57 15.15
N GLY A 34 -13.22 -4.49 14.60
CA GLY A 34 -12.14 -3.71 15.21
C GLY A 34 -11.57 -2.66 14.25
N GLU A 35 -10.40 -2.11 14.57
CA GLU A 35 -9.72 -1.15 13.71
C GLU A 35 -8.68 -1.85 12.82
N ILE A 36 -8.76 -1.61 11.51
CA ILE A 36 -7.72 -2.02 10.55
C ILE A 36 -7.16 -0.77 9.87
N GLU A 37 -5.85 -0.73 9.70
CA GLU A 37 -5.16 0.23 8.82
C GLU A 37 -4.34 -0.52 7.77
N THR A 38 -4.52 -0.16 6.50
CA THR A 38 -3.69 -0.67 5.41
C THR A 38 -2.58 0.32 5.08
N VAL A 39 -1.32 -0.07 5.28
CA VAL A 39 -0.14 0.77 5.04
C VAL A 39 0.58 0.32 3.78
N PHE A 40 0.59 1.19 2.77
CA PHE A 40 1.35 0.99 1.54
C PHE A 40 2.75 1.57 1.68
N ALA A 41 3.77 0.75 1.40
CA ALA A 41 5.16 1.16 1.42
C ALA A 41 5.73 1.14 0.00
N THR A 42 6.34 2.25 -0.42
CA THR A 42 6.97 2.36 -1.75
C THR A 42 8.24 3.19 -1.72
N GLU A 43 9.20 2.87 -2.59
CA GLU A 43 10.41 3.69 -2.79
C GLU A 43 10.17 4.85 -3.77
N ASP A 44 9.10 4.80 -4.57
CA ASP A 44 8.80 5.78 -5.61
C ASP A 44 7.88 6.88 -5.06
N VAL A 45 8.44 8.08 -4.87
CA VAL A 45 7.72 9.26 -4.35
C VAL A 45 6.60 9.71 -5.29
N LEU A 46 6.81 9.66 -6.61
CA LEU A 46 5.80 10.06 -7.59
C LEU A 46 4.64 9.07 -7.61
N PHE A 47 4.95 7.78 -7.54
CA PHE A 47 3.95 6.74 -7.39
C PHE A 47 3.19 6.88 -6.08
N ALA A 48 3.86 7.17 -4.95
CA ALA A 48 3.21 7.41 -3.67
C ALA A 48 2.17 8.55 -3.75
N GLN A 49 2.51 9.66 -4.41
CA GLN A 49 1.57 10.77 -4.60
C GLN A 49 0.36 10.37 -5.46
N LYS A 50 0.58 9.61 -6.54
CA LYS A 50 -0.51 9.07 -7.38
C LYS A 50 -1.39 8.11 -6.58
N LEU A 51 -0.78 7.19 -5.82
CA LEU A 51 -1.49 6.23 -4.98
C LEU A 51 -2.36 6.93 -3.94
N LYS A 52 -1.83 7.97 -3.25
CA LYS A 52 -2.63 8.80 -2.33
C LYS A 52 -3.87 9.40 -2.98
N LYS A 53 -3.80 9.82 -4.25
CA LYS A 53 -4.97 10.32 -4.98
C LYS A 53 -5.97 9.22 -5.29
N VAL A 54 -5.50 8.04 -5.70
CA VAL A 54 -6.35 6.87 -5.98
C VAL A 54 -7.09 6.42 -4.71
N LEU A 55 -6.39 6.33 -3.58
CA LEU A 55 -6.95 5.86 -2.30
C LEU A 55 -8.09 6.73 -1.79
N LYS A 56 -8.12 8.04 -2.10
CA LYS A 56 -9.24 8.93 -1.74
C LYS A 56 -10.58 8.50 -2.34
N ASN A 57 -10.56 7.70 -3.41
CA ASN A 57 -11.77 7.21 -4.06
C ASN A 57 -12.29 5.90 -3.44
N TYR A 58 -11.57 5.32 -2.48
CA TYR A 58 -11.92 4.06 -1.80
C TYR A 58 -12.25 4.33 -0.34
N LYS A 59 -13.18 3.53 0.20
CA LYS A 59 -13.60 3.62 1.60
C LYS A 59 -12.76 2.70 2.49
N ILE A 60 -11.44 2.87 2.44
CA ILE A 60 -10.50 2.12 3.29
C ILE A 60 -9.71 3.07 4.19
N ASN A 61 -9.52 2.66 5.44
CA ASN A 61 -8.52 3.26 6.30
C ASN A 61 -7.13 2.86 5.80
N SER A 62 -6.41 3.82 5.23
CA SER A 62 -5.12 3.55 4.59
C SER A 62 -4.14 4.70 4.71
N ASN A 63 -2.85 4.33 4.67
CA ASN A 63 -1.74 5.25 4.70
C ASN A 63 -0.70 4.86 3.64
N VAL A 64 0.07 5.83 3.17
CA VAL A 64 1.16 5.61 2.19
C VAL A 64 2.43 6.22 2.74
N ILE A 65 3.41 5.36 3.01
CA ILE A 65 4.74 5.73 3.45
C ILE A 65 5.75 5.53 2.31
N THR A 66 6.73 6.42 2.25
CA THR A 66 7.87 6.26 1.35
C THR A 66 9.10 5.84 2.14
N PHE A 67 9.91 4.97 1.56
CA PHE A 67 11.18 4.55 2.16
C PHE A 67 12.32 4.72 1.18
N LYS A 68 13.54 4.91 1.71
CA LYS A 68 14.75 4.87 0.90
C LYS A 68 15.25 3.42 0.86
N PRO A 69 15.33 2.78 -0.30
CA PRO A 69 15.77 1.40 -0.38
C PRO A 69 17.25 1.32 0.02
N ASN A 70 17.58 0.41 0.94
CA ASN A 70 18.97 0.06 1.22
C ASN A 70 19.38 -1.10 0.31
N ARG A 71 19.64 -0.82 -0.96
CA ARG A 71 19.98 -1.87 -1.95
C ARG A 71 21.41 -2.36 -1.70
N PRO A 72 21.64 -3.67 -1.51
CA PRO A 72 22.99 -4.24 -1.48
C PRO A 72 23.78 -3.85 -2.74
N LYS A 73 25.10 -3.69 -2.62
CA LYS A 73 25.97 -3.33 -3.76
C LYS A 73 25.85 -4.32 -4.93
N ASP A 74 25.47 -5.56 -4.63
CA ASP A 74 25.40 -6.68 -5.58
C ASP A 74 23.97 -6.94 -6.11
N ALA A 75 23.01 -6.06 -5.79
CA ALA A 75 21.65 -6.20 -6.29
C ALA A 75 21.63 -6.01 -7.82
N LYS A 76 21.16 -7.03 -8.54
CA LYS A 76 21.15 -7.10 -10.02
C LYS A 76 20.39 -5.95 -10.68
N ASP A 77 19.33 -5.45 -10.07
CA ASP A 77 18.53 -4.34 -10.59
C ASP A 77 18.76 -3.06 -9.77
N ARG A 78 19.81 -2.33 -10.15
CA ARG A 78 20.11 -1.01 -9.58
C ARG A 78 19.30 0.12 -10.21
N ILE A 79 18.58 -0.12 -11.31
CA ILE A 79 17.96 0.92 -12.14
C ILE A 79 16.53 0.55 -12.50
#